data_AF-A0A8T5RNR9-F1
#
_entry.id   AF-A0A8T5RNR9-F1
#
_cell.length_a   1.000
_cell.length_b   1.000
_cell.length_c   1.000
_cell.angle_alpha   90.00
_cell.angle_beta   90.00
_cell.angle_gamma   90.00
#
_symmetry.space_group_name_H-M   'P 1'
#
loop_
_entity.id
_entity.type
_entity.pdbx_description
1 polymer ?
#
loop_
_entity_poly.entity_id
_entity_poly.type
_entity_poly.pdbx_seq_one_letter_code
_entity_poly.pdbx_strand_id
1 'polypeptide(L)'
;MSFSSRNTQKKGLLQVWVFLFILITALAVILSLLVSPFWWILLPLSFFLFIILQLMSRYFWLEEKICPRCNTPTGKYSEFCRNCGFKLFFRCISCGKYMRAGAQFCDNCNIELDHTEEEKETFEYPTVEKGTPPPEIPNFCESCGAEVKHTGVIRFCEECGAKLK
;
A
#
# COMPACT_ATOMS: atom_id res chain seq x y z
N MET A 1 -0.11 -75.39 24.32
CA MET A 1 -0.80 -74.21 23.75
C MET A 1 -1.24 -73.29 24.89
N SER A 2 -0.48 -72.22 25.24
CA SER A 2 -0.87 -71.31 26.35
C SER A 2 -0.12 -69.96 26.41
N PHE A 3 0.34 -69.41 25.28
CA PHE A 3 1.09 -68.13 25.28
C PHE A 3 0.33 -66.90 24.75
N SER A 4 -0.85 -67.07 24.15
CA SER A 4 -1.58 -65.97 23.47
C SER A 4 -2.47 -65.10 24.40
N SER A 5 -2.71 -65.51 25.64
CA SER A 5 -3.67 -64.83 26.55
C SER A 5 -3.07 -63.70 27.39
N ARG A 6 -1.75 -63.72 27.68
CA ARG A 6 -1.12 -62.71 28.57
C ARG A 6 -0.96 -61.33 27.93
N ASN A 7 -0.85 -61.24 26.61
CA ASN A 7 -0.64 -59.97 25.90
C ASN A 7 -1.92 -59.16 25.70
N THR A 8 -3.09 -59.81 25.54
CA THR A 8 -4.39 -59.13 25.48
C THR A 8 -4.80 -58.59 26.85
N GLN A 9 -4.50 -59.32 27.93
CA GLN A 9 -4.75 -58.89 29.30
C GLN A 9 -3.92 -57.66 29.72
N LYS A 10 -2.63 -57.61 29.34
CA LYS A 10 -1.74 -56.45 29.61
C LYS A 10 -2.13 -55.19 28.84
N LYS A 11 -2.57 -55.32 27.58
CA LYS A 11 -3.06 -54.18 26.77
C LYS A 11 -4.35 -53.61 27.34
N GLY A 12 -5.28 -54.45 27.79
CA GLY A 12 -6.50 -54.01 28.48
C GLY A 12 -6.20 -53.27 29.78
N LEU A 13 -5.27 -53.77 30.59
CA LEU A 13 -4.84 -53.08 31.82
C LEU A 13 -4.18 -51.73 31.52
N LEU A 14 -3.24 -51.66 30.58
CA LEU A 14 -2.58 -50.41 30.20
C LEU A 14 -3.59 -49.38 29.67
N GLN A 15 -4.52 -49.83 28.83
CA GLN A 15 -5.56 -48.99 28.26
C GLN A 15 -6.50 -48.45 29.35
N VAL A 16 -6.88 -49.26 30.33
CA VAL A 16 -7.67 -48.81 31.50
C VAL A 16 -6.91 -47.76 32.30
N TRP A 17 -5.61 -47.96 32.55
CA TRP A 17 -4.80 -46.97 33.29
C TRP A 17 -4.63 -45.66 32.53
N VAL A 18 -4.46 -45.70 31.20
CA VAL A 18 -4.40 -44.50 30.36
C VAL A 18 -5.73 -43.74 30.42
N PHE A 19 -6.87 -44.44 30.30
CA PHE A 19 -8.17 -43.80 30.44
C PHE A 19 -8.38 -43.19 31.82
N LEU A 20 -8.02 -43.89 32.89
CA LEU A 20 -8.16 -43.41 34.26
C LEU A 20 -7.27 -42.18 34.51
N PHE A 21 -6.04 -42.19 33.99
CA PHE A 21 -5.12 -41.05 34.06
C PHE A 21 -5.68 -39.84 33.30
N ILE A 22 -6.16 -40.04 32.06
CA ILE A 22 -6.80 -38.97 31.26
C ILE A 22 -8.00 -38.39 32.03
N LEU A 23 -8.84 -39.25 32.61
CA LEU A 23 -10.04 -38.84 33.35
C LEU A 23 -9.67 -38.04 34.62
N ILE A 24 -8.66 -38.49 35.38
CA ILE A 24 -8.14 -37.76 36.54
C ILE A 24 -7.57 -36.40 36.12
N THR A 25 -6.77 -36.35 35.05
CA THR A 25 -6.20 -35.07 34.57
C THR A 25 -7.28 -34.11 34.08
N ALA A 26 -8.31 -34.61 33.40
CA ALA A 26 -9.43 -33.80 32.96
C ALA A 26 -10.23 -33.25 34.16
N LEU A 27 -10.53 -34.09 35.15
CA LEU A 27 -11.19 -33.66 36.39
C LEU A 27 -10.35 -32.65 37.18
N ALA A 28 -9.04 -32.85 37.26
CA ALA A 28 -8.13 -31.91 37.92
C ALA A 28 -8.12 -30.56 37.20
N VAL A 29 -8.05 -30.55 35.87
CA VAL A 29 -8.14 -29.33 35.06
C VAL A 29 -9.50 -28.66 35.25
N ILE A 30 -10.61 -29.40 35.20
CA ILE A 30 -11.97 -28.87 35.44
C ILE A 30 -12.08 -28.25 36.84
N LEU A 31 -11.57 -28.94 37.87
CA LEU A 31 -11.56 -28.43 39.23
C LEU A 31 -10.67 -27.17 39.37
N SER A 32 -9.50 -27.15 38.73
CA SER A 32 -8.64 -25.95 38.68
C SER A 32 -9.31 -24.78 37.95
N LEU A 33 -10.06 -25.04 36.87
CA LEU A 33 -10.88 -24.05 36.16
C LEU A 33 -12.02 -23.52 37.04
N LEU A 34 -12.55 -24.32 37.96
CA LEU A 34 -13.63 -23.93 38.89
C LEU A 34 -13.11 -23.18 40.13
N VAL A 35 -11.96 -23.57 40.67
CA VAL A 35 -11.42 -23.06 41.94
C VAL A 35 -10.57 -21.81 41.76
N SER A 36 -9.88 -21.67 40.62
CA SER A 36 -9.00 -20.52 40.38
C SER A 36 -9.60 -19.57 39.32
N PRO A 37 -9.98 -18.33 39.69
CA PRO A 37 -10.53 -17.36 38.72
C PRO A 37 -9.49 -16.92 37.68
N PHE A 38 -8.21 -17.22 37.92
CA PHE A 38 -7.10 -16.88 37.04
C PHE A 38 -7.20 -17.57 35.68
N TRP A 39 -7.66 -18.82 35.64
CA TRP A 39 -7.80 -19.55 34.38
C TRP A 39 -8.93 -19.03 33.50
N TRP A 40 -10.01 -18.50 34.11
CA TRP A 40 -11.09 -17.85 33.37
C TRP A 40 -10.66 -16.59 32.64
N ILE A 41 -9.56 -15.95 33.07
CA ILE A 41 -8.98 -14.77 32.40
C ILE A 41 -7.88 -15.20 31.42
N LEU A 42 -7.06 -16.18 31.80
CA LEU A 42 -5.94 -16.66 30.98
C LEU A 42 -6.41 -17.34 29.68
N LEU A 43 -7.48 -18.13 29.73
CA LEU A 43 -8.01 -18.86 28.58
C LEU A 43 -8.55 -17.93 27.48
N PRO A 44 -9.45 -16.96 27.74
CA PRO A 44 -9.89 -16.01 26.73
C PRO A 44 -8.75 -15.10 26.26
N LEU A 45 -7.81 -14.71 27.14
CA LEU A 45 -6.65 -13.92 26.74
C LEU A 45 -5.76 -14.67 25.74
N SER A 46 -5.49 -15.95 25.99
CA SER A 46 -4.73 -16.82 25.09
C SER A 46 -5.44 -17.00 23.74
N PHE A 47 -6.75 -17.24 23.76
CA PHE A 47 -7.55 -17.37 22.54
C PHE A 47 -7.56 -16.08 21.73
N PHE A 48 -7.72 -14.93 22.39
CA PHE A 48 -7.68 -13.62 21.74
C PHE A 48 -6.30 -13.33 21.14
N LEU A 49 -5.21 -13.68 21.85
CA LEU A 49 -3.84 -13.56 21.34
C LEU A 49 -3.62 -14.46 20.11
N PHE A 50 -4.12 -15.69 20.13
CA PHE A 50 -4.07 -16.59 18.99
C PHE A 50 -4.88 -16.06 17.79
N ILE A 51 -6.07 -15.51 18.02
CA ILE A 51 -6.87 -14.85 16.97
C ILE A 51 -6.11 -13.66 16.38
N ILE A 52 -5.50 -12.81 17.22
CA ILE A 52 -4.69 -11.69 16.76
C ILE A 52 -3.51 -12.19 15.93
N LEU A 53 -2.81 -13.24 16.36
CA LEU A 53 -1.70 -13.84 15.62
C LEU A 53 -2.15 -14.36 14.26
N GLN A 54 -3.31 -15.03 14.20
CA GLN A 54 -3.90 -15.52 12.95
C GLN A 54 -4.31 -14.38 12.03
N LEU A 55 -4.92 -13.32 12.57
CA LEU A 55 -5.23 -12.10 11.83
C LEU A 55 -3.95 -11.46 11.28
N MET A 56 -2.95 -11.24 12.13
CA MET A 56 -1.65 -10.69 11.74
C MET A 56 -0.97 -11.52 10.66
N SER A 57 -1.00 -12.85 10.77
CA SER A 57 -0.51 -13.74 9.72
C SER A 57 -1.24 -13.47 8.40
N ARG A 58 -2.58 -13.43 8.39
CA ARG A 58 -3.37 -13.14 7.19
C ARG A 58 -3.13 -11.73 6.63
N TYR A 59 -2.91 -10.74 7.49
CA TYR A 59 -2.59 -9.37 7.08
C TYR A 59 -1.16 -9.23 6.54
N PHE A 60 -0.20 -10.07 6.97
CA PHE A 60 1.19 -9.98 6.53
C PHE A 60 1.39 -10.39 5.06
N TRP A 61 0.47 -11.18 4.50
CA TRP A 61 0.42 -11.50 3.06
C TRP A 61 -0.36 -10.45 2.27
N LEU A 62 -0.07 -9.17 2.51
CA LEU A 62 -0.74 -8.05 1.87
C LEU A 62 -0.31 -7.94 0.40
N GLU A 63 -1.01 -8.70 -0.44
CA GLU A 63 -1.10 -8.62 -1.91
C GLU A 63 0.00 -7.78 -2.60
N GLU A 64 1.09 -8.44 -2.96
CA GLU A 64 2.06 -7.92 -3.92
C GLU A 64 1.40 -7.87 -5.31
N LYS A 65 1.41 -6.69 -5.94
CA LYS A 65 0.91 -6.50 -7.31
C LYS A 65 2.07 -6.34 -8.28
N ILE A 66 1.94 -6.88 -9.48
CA ILE A 66 2.99 -6.85 -10.50
C ILE A 66 2.91 -5.52 -11.27
N CYS A 67 4.04 -4.84 -11.44
CA CYS A 67 4.11 -3.64 -12.28
C CYS A 67 3.92 -4.01 -13.76
N PRO A 68 3.01 -3.35 -14.52
CA PRO A 68 2.75 -3.68 -15.93
C PRO A 68 3.92 -3.36 -16.87
N ARG A 69 4.86 -2.49 -16.45
CA ARG A 69 5.99 -2.05 -17.28
C ARG A 69 7.25 -2.91 -17.12
N CYS A 70 7.56 -3.34 -15.90
CA CYS A 70 8.81 -4.03 -15.57
C CYS A 70 8.63 -5.35 -14.81
N ASN A 71 7.40 -5.80 -14.62
CA ASN A 71 7.02 -7.05 -13.97
C ASN A 71 7.56 -7.29 -12.55
N THR A 72 8.13 -6.28 -11.89
CA THR A 72 8.55 -6.42 -10.49
C THR A 72 7.36 -6.32 -9.52
N PRO A 73 7.40 -7.06 -8.39
CA PRO A 73 6.40 -6.94 -7.34
C PRO A 73 6.45 -5.54 -6.72
N THR A 74 5.28 -4.95 -6.55
CA THR A 74 5.07 -3.61 -6.00
C THR A 74 3.98 -3.68 -4.93
N GLY A 75 4.12 -2.90 -3.86
CA GLY A 75 3.12 -2.89 -2.80
C GLY A 75 1.79 -2.33 -3.31
N LYS A 76 0.66 -2.90 -2.87
CA LYS A 76 -0.70 -2.51 -3.28
C LYS A 76 -0.93 -0.99 -3.30
N TYR A 77 -0.34 -0.25 -2.36
CA TYR A 77 -0.50 1.20 -2.17
C TYR A 77 0.67 2.06 -2.70
N SER A 78 1.63 1.51 -3.44
CA SER A 78 2.73 2.32 -3.99
C SER A 78 2.23 3.19 -5.16
N GLU A 79 2.42 4.51 -5.06
CA GLU A 79 2.11 5.48 -6.12
C GLU A 79 3.01 5.32 -7.35
N PHE A 80 4.27 4.95 -7.13
CA PHE A 80 5.28 4.74 -8.15
C PHE A 80 5.96 3.39 -7.98
N CYS A 81 6.39 2.78 -9.09
CA CYS A 81 7.22 1.60 -9.05
C CYS A 81 8.65 1.97 -8.62
N ARG A 82 9.18 1.30 -7.59
CA ARG A 82 10.55 1.54 -7.10
C ARG A 82 11.64 1.11 -8.07
N ASN A 83 11.33 0.25 -9.04
CA ASN A 83 12.29 -0.27 -10.01
C ASN A 83 12.34 0.58 -11.30
N CYS A 84 11.18 0.91 -11.89
CA CYS A 84 11.13 1.60 -13.19
C CYS A 84 10.60 3.04 -13.14
N GLY A 85 10.18 3.54 -11.97
CA GLY A 85 9.60 4.87 -11.81
C GLY A 85 8.20 5.05 -12.40
N PHE A 86 7.59 3.99 -12.97
CA PHE A 86 6.25 4.07 -13.55
C PHE A 86 5.20 4.43 -12.50
N LYS A 87 4.33 5.38 -12.82
CA LYS A 87 3.28 5.85 -11.94
C LYS A 87 2.09 4.88 -12.01
N LEU A 88 1.79 4.24 -10.88
CA LEU A 88 0.80 3.16 -10.76
C LEU A 88 -0.61 3.68 -10.45
N PHE A 89 -0.72 4.94 -10.03
CA PHE A 89 -1.97 5.59 -9.69
C PHE A 89 -2.06 6.98 -10.31
N PHE A 90 -3.23 7.32 -10.84
CA PHE A 90 -3.54 8.62 -11.44
C PHE A 90 -4.80 9.20 -10.80
N ARG A 91 -5.01 10.51 -10.92
CA ARG A 91 -6.28 11.14 -10.51
C ARG A 91 -7.13 11.37 -11.76
N CYS A 92 -8.42 11.09 -11.66
CA CYS A 92 -9.38 11.43 -12.70
C CYS A 92 -9.42 12.94 -12.89
N ILE A 93 -9.39 13.41 -14.14
CA ILE A 93 -9.46 14.84 -14.48
C ILE A 93 -10.83 15.43 -14.09
N SER A 94 -11.92 14.68 -14.24
CA SER A 94 -13.26 15.20 -13.96
C SER A 94 -13.69 15.10 -12.49
N CYS A 95 -13.36 14.01 -11.80
CA CYS A 95 -13.80 13.81 -10.41
C CYS A 95 -12.68 13.85 -9.37
N GLY A 96 -11.41 13.93 -9.78
CA GLY A 96 -10.26 13.96 -8.86
C GLY A 96 -9.96 12.66 -8.13
N LYS A 97 -10.77 11.60 -8.30
CA LYS A 97 -10.59 10.32 -7.60
C LYS A 97 -9.35 9.59 -8.08
N TYR A 98 -8.66 8.92 -7.16
CA TYR A 98 -7.52 8.06 -7.47
C TYR A 98 -7.97 6.79 -8.18
N MET A 99 -7.29 6.48 -9.28
CA MET A 99 -7.53 5.33 -10.15
C MET A 99 -6.22 4.61 -10.43
N ARG A 100 -6.32 3.33 -10.76
CA ARG A 100 -5.14 2.51 -11.09
C ARG A 100 -4.68 2.77 -12.52
N ALA A 101 -3.39 2.58 -12.75
CA ALA A 101 -2.86 2.59 -14.09
C ALA A 101 -3.43 1.46 -14.95
N GLY A 102 -3.84 1.80 -16.18
CA GLY A 102 -4.48 0.88 -17.13
C GLY A 102 -6.01 0.80 -17.04
N ALA A 103 -6.66 1.56 -16.15
CA ALA A 103 -8.11 1.66 -16.14
C ALA A 103 -8.60 2.47 -17.34
N GLN A 104 -9.40 1.85 -18.22
CA GLN A 104 -10.00 2.54 -19.38
C GLN A 104 -11.13 3.50 -18.98
N PHE A 105 -11.79 3.23 -17.84
CA PHE A 105 -12.92 4.02 -17.36
C PHE A 105 -12.76 4.37 -15.88
N CYS A 106 -13.31 5.52 -15.52
CA CYS A 106 -13.40 5.98 -14.13
C CYS A 106 -14.56 5.30 -13.39
N ASP A 107 -14.29 4.50 -12.35
CA ASP A 107 -15.32 3.83 -11.53
C ASP A 107 -16.34 4.77 -10.86
N ASN A 108 -16.05 6.06 -10.78
CA ASN A 108 -16.89 7.04 -10.10
C ASN A 108 -17.71 7.92 -11.03
N CYS A 109 -17.14 8.21 -12.20
CA CYS A 109 -17.65 9.21 -13.12
C CYS A 109 -18.01 8.61 -14.48
N ASN A 110 -17.64 7.35 -14.73
CA ASN A 110 -17.87 6.60 -15.96
C ASN A 110 -17.31 7.25 -17.23
N ILE A 111 -16.38 8.19 -17.07
CA ILE A 111 -15.70 8.85 -18.18
C ILE A 111 -14.56 7.95 -18.65
N GLU A 112 -14.45 7.83 -19.97
CA GLU A 112 -13.35 7.14 -20.64
C GLU A 112 -12.07 7.94 -20.49
N LEU A 113 -11.03 7.26 -20.01
CA LEU A 113 -9.72 7.83 -19.80
C LEU A 113 -8.91 7.45 -21.02
N ASP A 114 -8.88 8.36 -21.98
CA ASP A 114 -7.92 8.28 -23.07
C ASP A 114 -6.53 8.50 -22.47
N HIS A 115 -5.92 7.41 -22.01
CA HIS A 115 -4.51 7.34 -21.67
C HIS A 115 -3.71 7.30 -22.97
N THR A 116 -3.95 8.25 -23.87
CA THR A 116 -2.93 8.66 -24.81
C THR A 116 -1.84 9.26 -23.92
N GLU A 117 -0.81 8.46 -23.65
CA GLU A 117 0.50 9.00 -23.31
C GLU A 117 0.83 9.94 -24.46
N GLU A 118 0.42 11.20 -24.35
CA GLU A 118 1.11 12.28 -25.03
C GLU A 118 2.52 12.17 -24.50
N GLU A 119 3.35 11.47 -25.28
CA GLU A 119 4.79 11.51 -25.23
C GLU A 119 5.13 12.99 -25.10
N LYS A 120 5.41 13.42 -23.87
CA LYS A 120 5.83 14.78 -23.62
C LYS A 120 7.02 14.97 -24.53
N GLU A 121 6.83 15.77 -25.58
CA GLU A 121 7.89 16.13 -26.48
C GLU A 121 9.04 16.59 -25.59
N THR A 122 10.14 15.84 -25.67
CA THR A 122 11.35 16.21 -24.97
C THR A 122 11.84 17.44 -25.71
N PHE A 123 11.44 18.61 -25.22
CA PHE A 123 12.03 19.86 -25.68
C PHE A 123 13.51 19.76 -25.38
N GLU A 124 14.30 19.56 -26.43
CA GLU A 124 15.75 19.60 -26.36
C GLU A 124 16.13 21.04 -26.03
N TYR A 125 16.35 21.31 -24.74
CA TYR A 125 16.85 22.58 -24.30
C TYR A 125 18.27 22.75 -24.86
N PRO A 126 18.56 23.85 -25.59
CA PRO A 126 19.91 24.09 -26.08
C PRO A 126 20.84 24.11 -24.88
N THR A 127 21.83 23.22 -24.90
CA THR A 127 22.86 23.16 -23.87
C THR A 127 23.76 24.38 -24.04
N VAL A 128 23.60 25.35 -23.14
CA VAL A 128 24.39 26.58 -23.16
C VAL A 128 25.83 26.26 -22.74
N GLU A 129 26.80 26.52 -23.62
CA GLU A 129 28.21 26.29 -23.33
C GLU A 129 28.67 27.17 -22.17
N LYS A 130 29.60 26.64 -21.37
CA LYS A 130 30.09 27.29 -20.16
C LYS A 130 30.93 28.51 -20.54
N GLY A 131 30.41 29.72 -20.31
CA GLY A 131 31.04 30.99 -20.69
C GLY A 131 30.18 31.85 -21.62
N THR A 132 29.05 31.32 -22.11
CA THR A 132 28.04 32.12 -22.81
C THR A 132 27.37 33.09 -21.83
N PRO A 133 27.16 34.38 -22.19
CA PRO A 133 26.38 35.29 -21.35
C PRO A 133 24.97 34.71 -21.13
N PRO A 134 24.40 34.85 -19.92
CA PRO A 134 23.04 34.41 -19.65
C PRO A 134 22.07 35.02 -20.68
N PRO A 135 21.06 34.28 -21.15
CA PRO A 135 20.03 34.86 -21.99
C PRO A 135 19.42 36.06 -21.26
N GLU A 136 19.27 37.19 -21.95
CA GLU A 136 18.61 38.37 -21.40
C GLU A 136 17.18 37.96 -21.01
N ILE A 137 16.89 38.01 -19.71
CA ILE A 137 15.55 37.75 -19.20
C ILE A 137 14.69 38.91 -19.70
N PRO A 138 13.67 38.67 -20.55
CA PRO A 138 12.83 39.75 -21.02
C PRO A 138 12.08 40.36 -19.84
N ASN A 139 11.90 41.68 -19.89
CA ASN A 139 11.18 42.37 -18.84
C ASN A 139 9.69 42.06 -18.99
N PHE A 140 9.05 41.54 -17.94
CA PHE A 140 7.62 41.27 -17.92
C PHE A 140 6.86 42.31 -17.10
N CYS A 141 5.62 42.58 -17.47
CA CYS A 141 4.73 43.45 -16.70
C CYS A 141 4.31 42.74 -15.39
N GLU A 142 4.54 43.36 -14.24
CA GLU A 142 4.16 42.82 -12.92
C GLU A 142 2.64 42.61 -12.75
N SER A 143 1.81 43.32 -13.53
CA SER A 143 0.34 43.26 -13.41
C SER A 143 -0.32 42.20 -14.29
N CYS A 144 0.22 41.93 -15.49
CA CYS A 144 -0.41 40.99 -16.43
C CYS A 144 0.53 39.91 -16.98
N GLY A 145 1.84 39.98 -16.72
CA GLY A 145 2.82 39.04 -17.23
C GLY A 145 3.17 39.20 -18.70
N ALA A 146 2.70 40.26 -19.38
CA ALA A 146 3.06 40.52 -20.77
C ALA A 146 4.54 40.90 -20.92
N GLU A 147 5.17 40.46 -21.99
CA GLU A 147 6.54 40.83 -22.35
C GLU A 147 6.61 42.31 -22.78
N VAL A 148 7.52 43.07 -22.18
CA VAL A 148 7.67 44.52 -22.37
C VAL A 148 8.97 44.78 -23.13
N LYS A 149 8.86 45.06 -24.44
CA LYS A 149 10.02 45.22 -25.34
C LYS A 149 10.85 46.49 -25.09
N HIS A 150 10.28 47.54 -24.50
CA HIS A 150 10.90 48.87 -24.41
C HIS A 150 10.73 49.53 -23.03
N THR A 151 11.28 48.93 -21.98
CA THR A 151 11.17 49.39 -20.57
C THR A 151 11.70 50.79 -20.25
N GLY A 152 12.23 51.56 -21.22
CA GLY A 152 12.66 52.95 -21.04
C GLY A 152 11.85 54.02 -21.79
N VAL A 153 10.96 53.64 -22.71
CA VAL A 153 10.20 54.59 -23.55
C VAL A 153 8.72 54.57 -23.21
N ILE A 154 8.17 53.40 -22.89
CA ILE A 154 6.75 53.23 -22.57
C ILE A 154 6.51 53.33 -21.07
N ARG A 155 5.59 54.22 -20.67
CA ARG A 155 5.20 54.45 -19.27
C ARG A 155 4.08 53.52 -18.79
N PHE A 156 3.39 52.88 -19.72
CA PHE A 156 2.25 52.00 -19.48
C PHE A 156 2.40 50.74 -20.32
N CYS A 157 1.92 49.61 -19.78
CA CYS A 157 1.86 48.35 -20.51
C CYS A 157 0.79 48.42 -21.61
N GLU A 158 1.16 48.01 -22.82
CA GLU A 158 0.28 48.04 -24.00
C GLU A 158 -0.88 47.02 -23.89
N GLU A 159 -0.69 45.95 -23.12
CA GLU A 159 -1.69 44.88 -22.96
C GLU A 159 -2.70 45.14 -21.84
N CYS A 160 -2.25 45.65 -20.68
CA CYS A 160 -3.10 45.81 -19.50
C CYS A 160 -3.26 47.25 -19.00
N GLY A 161 -2.54 48.21 -19.57
CA GLY A 161 -2.57 49.61 -19.16
C GLY A 161 -1.91 49.92 -17.81
N ALA A 162 -1.30 48.91 -17.14
CA ALA A 162 -0.62 49.13 -15.88
C ALA A 162 0.59 50.06 -16.05
N LYS A 163 0.81 50.95 -15.08
CA LYS A 163 1.96 51.86 -15.08
C LYS A 163 3.24 51.06 -14.81
N LEU A 164 4.18 51.12 -15.75
CA LEU A 164 5.50 50.52 -15.61
C LEU A 164 6.38 51.48 -14.78
N LYS A 165 7.20 50.94 -13.86
CA LYS A 165 8.09 51.73 -13.00
C LYS A 165 9.32 52.22 -13.74
#